data_AF-A0A8C6QIF5-F1
#
_entry.id   AF-A0A8C6QIF5-F1
#
_cell.length_a   1.000
_cell.length_b   1.000
_cell.length_c   1.000
_cell.angle_alpha   90.00
_cell.angle_beta   90.00
_cell.angle_gamma   90.00
#
_symmetry.space_group_name_H-M   'P 1'
#
loop_
_entity.id
_entity.type
_entity.pdbx_description
1 polymer ?
#
loop_
_entity_poly.entity_id
_entity_poly.type
_entity_poly.pdbx_seq_one_letter_code
_entity_poly.pdbx_strand_id
1 'polypeptide(L)' 'DAVTFEDVAVTFTLEEWALLDVFQKNLYKDVMQETFKNLDFVDSKY' A
#
# COMPACT_ATOMS: atom_id res chain seq x y z
N ASP A 1 -2.46 6.84 -20.61
CA ASP A 1 -2.48 5.81 -19.56
C ASP A 1 -2.78 6.41 -18.22
N ALA A 2 -3.71 5.80 -17.50
CA ALA A 2 -3.96 6.08 -16.08
C ALA A 2 -3.34 4.95 -15.27
N VAL A 3 -2.46 5.30 -14.33
CA VAL A 3 -1.88 4.36 -13.38
C VAL A 3 -2.98 3.95 -12.39
N THR A 4 -3.18 2.65 -12.23
CA THR A 4 -4.18 2.09 -11.31
C THR A 4 -3.53 1.74 -9.97
N PHE A 5 -4.34 1.55 -8.93
CA PHE A 5 -3.85 1.11 -7.62
C PHE A 5 -3.11 -0.23 -7.71
N GLU A 6 -3.56 -1.13 -8.58
CA GLU A 6 -2.93 -2.43 -8.82
C GLU A 6 -1.52 -2.31 -9.42
N ASP A 7 -1.23 -1.25 -10.18
CA ASP A 7 0.09 -1.01 -10.76
C ASP A 7 1.14 -0.59 -9.71
N VAL A 8 0.71 -0.10 -8.55
CA VAL A 8 1.59 0.41 -7.49
C VAL A 8 1.50 -0.39 -6.18
N ALA A 9 0.50 -1.25 -6.02
CA ALA A 9 0.31 -2.04 -4.82
C ALA A 9 1.18 -3.30 -4.83
N VAL A 10 1.95 -3.49 -3.75
CA VAL A 10 2.63 -4.77 -3.48
C VAL A 10 1.80 -5.54 -2.47
N THR A 11 1.27 -6.70 -2.85
CA THR A 11 0.49 -7.56 -1.95
C THR A 11 1.33 -8.75 -1.51
N PHE A 12 1.28 -9.07 -0.22
CA PHE A 12 1.92 -10.27 0.34
C PHE A 12 0.87 -11.29 0.76
N THR A 13 1.14 -12.56 0.49
CA THR A 13 0.42 -13.66 1.14
C THR A 13 0.80 -13.75 2.62
N LEU A 14 0.05 -14.50 3.44
CA LEU A 14 0.36 -14.68 4.87
C LEU A 14 1.74 -15.32 5.09
N GLU A 15 2.12 -16.24 4.21
CA GLU A 15 3.41 -16.94 4.26
C GLU A 15 4.57 -15.99 3.93
N GLU A 16 4.43 -15.18 2.88
CA GLU A 16 5.41 -14.15 2.53
C GLU A 16 5.50 -13.07 3.60
N TRP A 17 4.37 -12.65 4.15
CA TRP A 17 4.31 -11.70 5.26
C TRP A 17 5.05 -12.21 6.49
N ALA A 18 4.95 -13.49 6.81
CA ALA A 18 5.68 -14.09 7.94
C ALA A 18 7.20 -14.00 7.73
N LEU A 19 7.68 -14.11 6.49
CA LEU A 19 9.09 -14.08 6.11
C LEU A 19 9.69 -12.67 6.03
N LEU A 20 8.86 -11.62 5.95
CA LEU A 20 9.35 -10.24 5.92
C LEU A 20 10.06 -9.87 7.23
N ASP A 21 11.14 -9.12 7.10
CA ASP A 21 11.79 -8.52 8.25
C ASP A 21 10.96 -7.35 8.83
N VAL A 22 11.32 -6.92 10.03
CA VAL A 22 10.60 -5.86 10.75
C VAL A 22 10.60 -4.53 9.99
N PHE A 23 11.69 -4.22 9.28
CA PHE A 23 11.80 -3.00 8.49
C PHE A 23 10.88 -3.05 7.27
N GLN A 24 10.83 -4.18 6.55
CA GLN A 24 9.92 -4.38 5.42
C GLN A 24 8.44 -4.26 5.83
N LYS A 25 8.06 -4.85 6.97
CA LYS A 25 6.70 -4.75 7.52
C LYS A 25 6.33 -3.31 7.89
N ASN A 26 7.27 -2.53 8.42
CA ASN A 26 7.04 -1.13 8.73
C ASN A 26 6.89 -0.30 7.46
N LEU A 27 7.76 -0.49 6.48
CA LEU A 27 7.67 0.19 5.18
C LEU A 27 6.32 -0.08 4.50
N TYR A 28 5.85 -1.33 4.51
CA TYR A 28 4.53 -1.67 3.98
C TYR A 28 3.40 -0.90 4.67
N LYS A 29 3.44 -0.80 6.00
CA LYS A 29 2.44 -0.04 6.77
C LYS A 29 2.47 1.44 6.41
N ASP A 30 3.65 2.03 6.30
CA ASP A 30 3.81 3.45 5.97
C ASP A 30 3.26 3.75 4.56
N VAL A 31 3.63 2.93 3.57
CA VAL A 31 3.15 3.08 2.19
C VAL A 31 1.63 2.89 2.10
N MET A 32 1.07 1.89 2.79
CA MET A 32 -0.38 1.67 2.78
C MET A 32 -1.13 2.82 3.47
N GLN A 33 -0.61 3.36 4.57
CA GLN A 33 -1.21 4.53 5.24
C GLN A 33 -1.23 5.77 4.35
N GLU A 34 -0.14 6.05 3.65
CA GLU A 34 -0.11 7.15 2.67
C GLU A 34 -1.09 6.90 1.52
N THR A 35 -1.20 5.65 1.07
CA THR A 35 -2.12 5.30 -0.01
C THR A 35 -3.59 5.46 0.40
N PHE A 36 -3.97 5.04 1.62
CA PHE A 36 -5.33 5.28 2.14
C PHE A 36 -5.65 6.77 2.27
N LYS A 37 -4.72 7.58 2.80
CA LYS A 37 -4.90 9.05 2.89
C LYS A 37 -5.05 9.69 1.51
N ASN A 38 -4.25 9.25 0.54
CA ASN A 38 -4.33 9.74 -0.82
C ASN A 38 -5.64 9.34 -1.49
N LEU A 39 -6.15 8.13 -1.23
CA LEU A 39 -7.47 7.70 -1.70
C LEU A 39 -8.58 8.57 -1.10
N ASP A 40 -8.59 8.82 0.22
CA ASP A 40 -9.55 9.72 0.87
C ASP A 40 -9.48 11.15 0.30
N PHE A 41 -8.27 11.63 0.00
CA PHE A 41 -8.07 12.94 -0.62
C PHE A 41 -8.59 13.00 -2.05
N VAL A 42 -8.43 11.93 -2.83
CA VAL A 42 -8.96 11.85 -4.19
C VAL A 42 -10.48 11.74 -4.16
N ASP A 43 -11.05 10.93 -3.26
CA ASP A 43 -12.50 10.76 -3.11
C ASP A 43 -13.20 12.05 -2.67
N SER A 44 -12.59 12.81 -1.76
CA SER A 44 -13.10 14.13 -1.32
C SER A 44 -12.96 15.25 -2.36
N LYS A 45 -12.30 15.01 -3.50
CA LYS A 45 -12.11 15.99 -4.58
C LYS A 45 -13.11 15.83 -5.72
N TYR A 46 -13.99 14.82 -5.66
CA TYR A 46 -15.11 14.60 -6.58
C TYR A 46 -16.45 14.75 -5.88
#